data_AF-A0A6A6UVC0-F1
#
_entry.id   AF-A0A6A6UVC0-F1
#
_cell.length_a   1.000
_cell.length_b   1.000
_cell.length_c   1.000
_cell.angle_alpha   90.00
_cell.angle_beta   90.00
_cell.angle_gamma   90.00
#
_symmetry.space_group_name_H-M   'P 1'
#
loop_
_entity.id
_entity.type
_entity.pdbx_description
1 polymer ?
#
loop_
_entity_poly.entity_id
_entity_poly.type
_entity_poly.pdbx_seq_one_letter_code
_entity_poly.pdbx_strand_id
1 'polypeptide(L)'
;MHAIGQLLHHAVHRKEDTYNGTSTPWTVEISSMREPQPFVWAFDDDGLLKPTEFRYAEKQDAPWTEKEHAFIVKLKELLSQRGLDKKFGLARYPGDNFGGSCEITEGNANINLKPEDYPPDLVHIPTIWFFSAPLWQRGCRCTCNANAPNHPHGTHVYTVSGR
;
A
#
# COMPACT_ATOMS: atom_id res chain seq x y z
N MET A 1 -0.15 14.42 -1.54
CA MET A 1 0.03 13.02 -1.10
C MET A 1 1.04 12.35 -2.04
N HIS A 2 2.18 11.80 -1.57
CA HIS A 2 3.08 11.06 -2.49
C HIS A 2 3.79 9.86 -1.82
N ALA A 3 3.34 8.66 -2.17
CA ALA A 3 4.11 7.42 -2.24
C ALA A 3 4.04 6.96 -3.71
N ILE A 4 5.12 6.43 -4.29
CA ILE A 4 5.13 6.02 -5.71
C ILE A 4 5.53 4.56 -5.79
N GLY A 5 4.55 3.72 -6.09
CA GLY A 5 4.70 2.29 -6.23
C GLY A 5 4.25 1.59 -4.97
N GLN A 6 3.02 1.08 -5.00
CA GLN A 6 2.70 -0.14 -4.28
C GLN A 6 2.80 -1.29 -5.27
N LEU A 7 3.59 -2.32 -4.99
CA LEU A 7 3.55 -3.54 -5.80
C LEU A 7 2.31 -4.33 -5.39
N LEU A 8 1.33 -4.35 -6.29
CA LEU A 8 0.03 -4.95 -6.02
C LEU A 8 0.13 -6.47 -6.22
N HIS A 9 -0.09 -7.21 -5.13
CA HIS A 9 -0.55 -8.59 -5.26
C HIS A 9 -1.88 -8.55 -6.00
N HIS A 10 -2.15 -9.50 -6.92
CA HIS A 10 -3.42 -9.57 -7.68
C HIS A 10 -4.57 -9.17 -6.75
N ALA A 11 -5.13 -7.98 -6.97
CA ALA A 11 -6.18 -7.42 -6.13
C ALA A 11 -7.41 -8.29 -6.34
N VAL A 12 -7.52 -9.36 -5.54
CA VAL A 12 -8.78 -10.04 -5.34
C VAL A 12 -9.71 -8.95 -4.82
N HIS A 13 -10.84 -8.75 -5.49
CA HIS A 13 -11.82 -7.66 -5.31
C HIS A 13 -12.48 -7.59 -3.91
N ARG A 14 -11.75 -7.84 -2.82
CA ARG A 14 -12.23 -7.74 -1.44
C ARG A 14 -11.77 -6.43 -0.85
N LYS A 15 -12.75 -5.66 -0.34
CA LYS A 15 -12.50 -4.49 0.48
C LYS A 15 -11.80 -4.93 1.77
N GLU A 16 -10.54 -4.57 1.93
CA GLU A 16 -9.80 -4.72 3.18
C GLU A 16 -9.83 -3.40 3.95
N ASP A 17 -10.27 -3.47 5.21
CA ASP A 17 -10.23 -2.32 6.12
C ASP A 17 -9.12 -2.51 7.16
N THR A 18 -8.23 -1.52 7.26
CA THR A 18 -7.12 -1.46 8.23
C THR A 18 -7.52 -0.70 9.48
N TYR A 19 -7.31 -1.31 10.64
CA TYR A 19 -7.43 -0.71 11.97
C TYR A 19 -6.20 -1.06 12.84
N ASN A 20 -5.50 -0.06 13.36
CA ASN A 20 -4.28 -0.23 14.17
C ASN A 20 -3.23 -1.17 13.54
N GLY A 21 -3.02 -1.04 12.24
CA GLY A 21 -2.06 -1.87 11.50
C GLY A 21 -2.55 -3.28 11.18
N THR A 22 -3.76 -3.67 11.58
CA THR A 22 -4.36 -4.96 11.19
C THR A 22 -5.43 -4.73 10.12
N SER A 23 -5.32 -5.41 8.98
CA SER A 23 -6.31 -5.40 7.90
C SER A 23 -7.06 -6.72 7.85
N THR A 24 -8.39 -6.65 7.72
CA THR A 24 -9.25 -7.80 7.51
C THR A 24 -10.31 -7.48 6.47
N PRO A 25 -10.85 -8.48 5.74
CA PRO A 25 -12.04 -8.29 4.93
C PRO A 25 -13.19 -7.80 5.80
N TRP A 26 -13.73 -6.62 5.49
CA TRP A 26 -14.78 -6.00 6.31
C TRP A 26 -16.11 -6.02 5.56
N THR A 27 -17.05 -6.82 6.05
CA THR A 27 -18.35 -7.04 5.38
C THR A 27 -19.54 -6.50 6.18
N VAL A 28 -19.30 -5.88 7.35
CA VAL A 28 -20.36 -5.46 8.27
C VAL A 28 -20.45 -3.94 8.29
N GLU A 29 -21.60 -3.39 7.93
CA GLU A 29 -21.88 -1.97 8.20
C GLU A 29 -22.23 -1.78 9.67
N ILE A 30 -21.40 -1.01 10.39
CA ILE A 30 -21.66 -0.64 11.78
C ILE A 30 -22.15 0.81 11.78
N SER A 31 -23.44 1.00 12.06
CA SER A 31 -24.13 2.30 11.92
C SER A 31 -23.54 3.45 12.75
N SER A 32 -22.79 3.14 13.81
CA SER A 32 -22.10 4.12 14.67
C SER A 32 -20.65 4.41 14.26
N MET A 33 -20.11 3.68 13.28
CA MET A 33 -18.75 3.87 12.78
C MET A 33 -18.76 4.75 11.53
N ARG A 34 -17.77 5.64 11.44
CA ARG A 34 -17.54 6.43 10.23
C ARG A 34 -17.10 5.50 9.09
N GLU A 35 -17.45 5.90 7.87
CA GLU A 35 -17.01 5.18 6.68
C GLU A 35 -15.47 5.11 6.59
N PRO A 36 -14.90 3.92 6.33
CA PRO A 36 -13.49 3.75 6.01
C PRO A 36 -13.09 4.60 4.80
N GLN A 37 -11.88 5.14 4.84
CA GLN A 37 -11.33 5.98 3.78
C GLN A 37 -10.30 5.22 2.96
N PRO A 38 -10.27 5.40 1.63
CA PRO A 38 -9.21 4.86 0.80
C PRO A 38 -7.82 5.25 1.30
N PHE A 39 -6.89 4.30 1.29
CA PHE A 39 -5.47 4.60 1.50
C PHE A 39 -4.53 3.89 0.53
N VAL A 40 -5.03 2.94 -0.25
CA VAL A 40 -4.35 2.36 -1.41
C VAL A 40 -5.27 2.40 -2.61
N TRP A 41 -4.70 2.70 -3.78
CA TRP A 41 -5.39 2.72 -5.05
C TRP A 41 -4.60 1.97 -6.13
N ALA A 42 -5.31 1.29 -7.02
CA ALA A 42 -4.77 0.57 -8.17
C ALA A 42 -5.51 0.95 -9.45
N PHE A 43 -4.86 0.83 -10.60
CA PHE A 43 -5.54 0.92 -11.88
C PHE A 43 -6.26 -0.39 -12.19
N ASP A 44 -7.54 -0.31 -12.56
CA ASP A 44 -8.32 -1.46 -13.03
C ASP A 44 -8.05 -1.79 -14.51
N ASP A 45 -8.80 -2.75 -15.06
CA ASP A 45 -8.67 -3.17 -16.46
C ASP A 45 -9.05 -2.07 -17.47
N ASP A 46 -9.87 -1.09 -17.06
CA ASP A 46 -10.23 0.09 -17.85
C ASP A 46 -9.20 1.24 -17.64
N GLY A 47 -8.20 1.01 -16.78
CA GLY A 47 -7.19 1.97 -16.39
C GLY A 47 -7.74 3.09 -15.49
N LEU A 48 -8.87 2.88 -14.82
CA LEU A 48 -9.39 3.80 -13.81
C LEU A 48 -8.71 3.51 -12.47
N LEU A 49 -8.24 4.58 -11.81
CA LEU A 49 -7.64 4.47 -10.48
C LEU A 49 -8.76 4.27 -9.44
N LYS A 50 -8.83 3.09 -8.84
CA LYS A 50 -9.84 2.69 -7.86
C LYS A 50 -9.21 2.38 -6.51
N PRO A 51 -9.87 2.72 -5.39
CA PRO A 51 -9.47 2.24 -4.07
C PRO A 51 -9.44 0.71 -4.01
N THR A 52 -8.38 0.15 -3.43
CA THR A 52 -8.28 -1.30 -3.16
C THR A 52 -8.22 -1.60 -1.68
N GLU A 53 -7.63 -0.72 -0.88
CA GLU A 53 -7.55 -0.85 0.58
C GLU A 53 -8.02 0.43 1.27
N PHE A 54 -8.66 0.26 2.41
CA PHE A 54 -9.31 1.31 3.17
C PHE A 54 -8.83 1.29 4.62
N ARG A 55 -8.88 2.44 5.28
CA ARG A 55 -8.50 2.60 6.67
C ARG A 55 -9.59 3.30 7.45
N TYR A 56 -9.75 2.96 8.71
CA TYR A 56 -10.51 3.82 9.60
C TYR A 56 -9.72 5.10 9.90
N ALA A 57 -10.38 6.25 9.83
CA ALA A 57 -9.78 7.52 10.20
C ALA A 57 -10.84 8.47 10.77
N GLU A 58 -10.48 9.17 11.85
CA GLU A 58 -11.38 10.15 12.48
C GLU A 58 -11.66 11.33 11.57
N LYS A 59 -10.65 11.82 10.84
CA LYS A 59 -10.79 12.96 9.92
C LYS A 59 -10.78 12.46 8.48
N GLN A 60 -11.67 13.03 7.66
CA GLN A 60 -11.64 12.82 6.21
C GLN A 60 -10.42 13.51 5.59
N ASP A 61 -9.74 12.77 4.71
CA ASP A 61 -8.70 13.33 3.87
C ASP A 61 -9.33 14.35 2.90
N ALA A 62 -8.57 15.39 2.57
CA ALA A 62 -9.00 16.37 1.59
C ALA A 62 -9.13 15.71 0.20
N PRO A 63 -10.05 16.18 -0.66
CA PRO A 63 -10.10 15.77 -2.06
C PRO A 63 -8.77 16.01 -2.76
N TRP A 64 -8.51 15.23 -3.83
CA TRP A 64 -7.32 15.44 -4.65
C TRP A 64 -7.34 16.82 -5.31
N THR A 65 -6.18 17.46 -5.29
CA THR A 65 -5.94 18.73 -5.97
C THR A 65 -5.75 18.52 -7.47
N GLU A 66 -5.92 19.57 -8.28
CA GLU A 66 -5.62 19.52 -9.72
C GLU A 66 -4.20 19.04 -10.03
N LYS A 67 -3.24 19.43 -9.18
CA LYS A 67 -1.83 18.99 -9.29
C LYS A 67 -1.70 17.48 -9.07
N GLU A 68 -2.41 16.92 -8.09
CA GLU A 68 -2.43 15.48 -7.84
C GLU A 68 -3.10 14.72 -8.98
N HIS A 69 -4.21 15.24 -9.52
CA HIS A 69 -4.82 14.69 -10.73
C HIS A 69 -3.86 14.68 -11.93
N ALA A 70 -3.18 15.80 -12.19
CA ALA A 70 -2.20 15.89 -13.27
C ALA A 70 -1.01 14.92 -13.08
N PHE A 71 -0.58 14.72 -11.83
CA PHE A 71 0.44 13.72 -11.49
C PHE A 71 -0.05 12.30 -11.79
N ILE A 72 -1.28 11.94 -11.37
CA ILE A 72 -1.87 10.61 -11.60
C ILE A 72 -1.96 10.29 -13.09
N VAL A 73 -2.38 11.26 -13.92
CA VAL A 73 -2.43 11.10 -15.39
C VAL A 73 -1.05 10.77 -15.95
N LYS A 74 -0.03 11.57 -15.61
CA LYS A 74 1.35 11.34 -16.08
C LYS A 74 1.92 10.01 -15.57
N LEU A 75 1.62 9.64 -14.33
CA LEU A 75 2.04 8.36 -13.76
C LEU A 75 1.43 7.20 -14.53
N LYS A 76 0.12 7.23 -14.79
CA LYS A 76 -0.58 6.21 -15.59
C LYS A 76 0.08 6.06 -16.96
N GLU A 77 0.30 7.16 -17.67
CA GLU A 77 0.97 7.13 -18.98
C GLU A 77 2.34 6.47 -18.92
N LEU A 78 3.17 6.82 -17.94
CA LEU A 78 4.52 6.25 -17.77
C LEU A 78 4.50 4.76 -17.41
N LEU A 79 3.54 4.33 -16.60
CA LEU A 79 3.35 2.92 -16.24
C LEU A 79 2.86 2.11 -17.44
N SER A 80 1.85 2.61 -18.16
CA SER A 80 1.29 1.94 -19.34
C SER A 80 2.33 1.82 -20.47
N GLN A 81 3.17 2.84 -20.71
CA GLN A 81 4.31 2.76 -21.65
C GLN A 81 5.30 1.63 -21.32
N ARG A 82 5.33 1.16 -20.08
CA ARG A 82 6.23 0.10 -19.60
C ARG A 82 5.50 -1.22 -19.33
N GLY A 83 4.18 -1.30 -19.55
CA GLY A 83 3.37 -2.48 -19.19
C GLY A 83 3.32 -2.75 -17.69
N LEU A 84 3.32 -1.68 -16.88
CA LEU A 84 3.42 -1.72 -15.41
C LEU A 84 2.18 -1.16 -14.71
N ASP A 85 1.19 -0.70 -15.46
CA ASP A 85 -0.06 -0.10 -14.97
C ASP A 85 -0.90 -1.05 -14.12
N LYS A 86 -0.83 -2.35 -14.38
CA LYS A 86 -1.47 -3.39 -13.55
C LYS A 86 -0.62 -3.88 -12.38
N LYS A 87 0.59 -3.35 -12.20
CA LYS A 87 1.53 -3.79 -11.16
C LYS A 87 1.75 -2.75 -10.06
N PHE A 88 1.58 -1.47 -10.39
CA PHE A 88 1.82 -0.38 -9.46
C PHE A 88 0.55 0.40 -9.15
N GLY A 89 0.39 0.67 -7.86
CA GLY A 89 -0.62 1.57 -7.32
C GLY A 89 -0.05 2.83 -6.69
N LEU A 90 -0.97 3.59 -6.10
CA LEU A 90 -0.66 4.69 -5.19
C LEU A 90 -1.02 4.29 -3.77
N ALA A 91 -0.21 4.72 -2.83
CA ALA A 91 -0.49 4.60 -1.42
C ALA A 91 -0.51 5.98 -0.78
N ARG A 92 -1.33 6.11 0.27
CA ARG A 92 -1.43 7.33 1.05
C ARG A 92 -0.10 7.59 1.74
N TYR A 93 0.30 8.85 1.76
CA TYR A 93 1.45 9.29 2.53
C TYR A 93 1.26 9.00 4.03
N PRO A 94 2.18 8.28 4.71
CA PRO A 94 1.99 7.85 6.10
C PRO A 94 2.38 8.94 7.13
N GLY A 95 2.94 10.06 6.66
CA GLY A 95 3.42 11.15 7.51
C GLY A 95 4.94 11.09 7.73
N ASP A 96 5.53 12.25 8.05
CA ASP A 96 6.99 12.44 8.10
C ASP A 96 7.70 11.61 9.17
N ASN A 97 6.97 11.11 10.17
CA ASN A 97 7.50 10.31 11.28
C ASN A 97 7.31 8.80 11.07
N PHE A 98 6.89 8.38 9.88
CA PHE A 98 6.76 6.95 9.57
C PHE A 98 8.13 6.27 9.57
N GLY A 99 8.26 5.16 10.31
CA GLY A 99 9.48 4.37 10.44
C GLY A 99 9.63 3.25 9.40
N GLY A 100 8.57 2.93 8.67
CA GLY A 100 8.46 1.71 7.86
C GLY A 100 7.41 0.76 8.44
N SER A 101 7.00 -0.22 7.63
CA SER A 101 6.15 -1.32 8.09
C SER A 101 6.52 -2.62 7.39
N CYS A 102 6.24 -3.74 8.06
CA CYS A 102 6.27 -5.04 7.42
C CYS A 102 4.94 -5.75 7.61
N GLU A 103 4.28 -6.08 6.51
CA GLU A 103 3.10 -6.92 6.51
C GLU A 103 3.48 -8.39 6.72
N ILE A 104 2.76 -9.03 7.63
CA ILE A 104 2.67 -10.48 7.80
C ILE A 104 1.21 -10.89 7.71
N THR A 105 0.91 -12.12 7.27
CA THR A 105 -0.46 -12.64 7.26
C THR A 105 -0.59 -13.77 8.28
N GLU A 106 -1.58 -13.66 9.16
CA GLU A 106 -1.95 -14.69 10.13
C GLU A 106 -3.44 -15.01 9.96
N GLY A 107 -3.75 -16.23 9.50
CA GLY A 107 -5.12 -16.61 9.16
C GLY A 107 -5.73 -15.71 8.08
N ASN A 108 -6.76 -14.93 8.46
CA ASN A 108 -7.47 -14.00 7.57
C ASN A 108 -7.12 -12.52 7.84
N ALA A 109 -6.04 -12.26 8.58
CA ALA A 109 -5.61 -10.91 8.95
C ALA A 109 -4.22 -10.61 8.40
N ASN A 110 -4.07 -9.42 7.81
CA ASN A 110 -2.77 -8.85 7.47
C ASN A 110 -2.34 -7.90 8.60
N ILE A 111 -1.19 -8.13 9.21
CA ILE A 111 -0.67 -7.35 10.34
C ILE A 111 0.57 -6.60 9.87
N ASN A 112 0.52 -5.27 9.98
CA ASN A 112 1.61 -4.36 9.68
C ASN A 112 2.44 -4.11 10.93
N LEU A 113 3.53 -4.87 11.08
CA LEU A 113 4.50 -4.70 12.14
C LEU A 113 5.26 -3.39 11.99
N LYS A 114 5.58 -2.77 13.13
CA LYS A 114 6.55 -1.67 13.18
C LYS A 114 7.98 -2.22 13.26
N PRO A 115 9.01 -1.44 12.89
CA PRO A 115 10.40 -1.90 12.91
C PRO A 115 10.87 -2.50 14.23
N GLU A 116 10.41 -1.97 15.36
CA GLU A 116 10.72 -2.47 16.69
C GLU A 116 10.16 -3.88 16.97
N ASP A 117 9.15 -4.31 16.22
CA ASP A 117 8.45 -5.59 16.39
C ASP A 117 8.88 -6.64 15.35
N TYR A 118 9.89 -6.37 14.53
CA TYR A 118 10.31 -7.28 13.46
C TYR A 118 10.91 -8.58 14.03
N PRO A 119 10.49 -9.75 13.53
CA PRO A 119 11.13 -11.00 13.92
C PRO A 119 12.57 -11.05 13.39
N PRO A 120 13.49 -11.73 14.09
CA PRO A 120 14.91 -11.73 13.76
C PRO A 120 15.24 -12.37 12.41
N ASP A 121 14.37 -13.24 11.90
CA ASP A 121 14.51 -13.95 10.64
C ASP A 121 13.74 -13.28 9.48
N LEU A 122 13.21 -12.07 9.68
CA LEU A 122 12.41 -11.36 8.68
C LEU A 122 13.16 -11.18 7.35
N VAL A 123 12.54 -11.59 6.25
CA VAL A 123 13.03 -11.32 4.89
C VAL A 123 12.15 -10.29 4.22
N HIS A 124 12.69 -9.09 4.01
CA HIS A 124 11.94 -7.96 3.48
C HIS A 124 11.77 -8.00 1.97
N ILE A 125 10.53 -8.00 1.50
CA ILE A 125 10.18 -7.69 0.10
C ILE A 125 9.56 -6.30 0.06
N PRO A 126 10.18 -5.30 -0.59
CA PRO A 126 9.59 -3.98 -0.74
C PRO A 126 8.24 -4.05 -1.45
N THR A 127 7.25 -3.43 -0.84
CA THR A 127 5.91 -3.29 -1.41
C THR A 127 5.51 -1.85 -1.62
N ILE A 128 5.96 -0.90 -0.79
CA ILE A 128 5.65 0.53 -0.98
C ILE A 128 6.91 1.40 -0.84
N TRP A 129 7.11 2.31 -1.80
CA TRP A 129 8.17 3.33 -1.75
C TRP A 129 7.61 4.74 -1.54
N PHE A 130 8.27 5.51 -0.68
CA PHE A 130 7.92 6.91 -0.40
C PHE A 130 8.99 7.84 -0.95
N PHE A 131 8.55 8.95 -1.55
CA PHE A 131 9.43 9.91 -2.25
C PHE A 131 9.46 11.29 -1.58
N SER A 132 8.81 11.46 -0.42
CA SER A 132 9.01 12.66 0.39
C SER A 132 10.41 12.65 1.00
N ALA A 133 11.08 13.81 1.04
CA ALA A 133 12.43 13.94 1.58
C ALA A 133 12.62 13.30 2.97
N PRO A 134 11.72 13.52 3.94
CA PRO A 134 11.86 12.91 5.26
C PRO A 134 11.86 11.37 5.22
N LEU A 135 11.09 10.74 4.31
CA LEU A 135 10.96 9.29 4.28
C LEU A 135 12.04 8.62 3.44
N TRP A 136 12.31 9.13 2.23
CA TRP A 136 13.27 8.48 1.33
C TRP A 136 14.71 8.59 1.85
N GLN A 137 15.08 9.70 2.49
CA GLN A 137 16.41 9.88 3.08
C GLN A 137 16.67 8.91 4.23
N ARG A 138 15.62 8.46 4.94
CA ARG A 138 15.71 7.44 5.99
C ARG A 138 15.55 6.01 5.47
N GLY A 139 15.32 5.84 4.16
CA GLY A 139 15.07 4.53 3.56
C GLY A 139 13.74 3.90 3.99
N CYS A 140 12.76 4.69 4.42
CA CYS A 140 11.47 4.18 4.87
C CYS A 140 10.70 3.56 3.71
N ARG A 141 10.15 2.36 3.94
CA ARG A 141 9.38 1.55 2.99
C ARG A 141 8.36 0.70 3.72
N CYS A 142 7.30 0.30 3.02
CA CYS A 142 6.50 -0.85 3.45
C CYS A 142 7.06 -2.11 2.78
N THR A 143 7.03 -3.22 3.50
CA THR A 143 7.54 -4.51 3.05
C THR A 143 6.55 -5.62 3.39
N CYS A 144 6.70 -6.79 2.77
CA CYS A 144 6.08 -8.04 3.21
C CYS A 144 7.16 -9.03 3.65
N ASN A 145 6.81 -9.98 4.51
CA ASN A 145 7.71 -11.05 4.94
C ASN A 145 7.78 -12.20 3.92
N ALA A 146 8.91 -12.32 3.21
CA ALA A 146 9.14 -13.38 2.21
C ALA A 146 9.04 -14.81 2.75
N ASN A 147 9.24 -15.00 4.06
CA ASN A 147 9.19 -16.33 4.67
C ASN A 147 7.76 -16.82 4.92
N ALA A 148 6.74 -15.97 4.77
CA ALA A 148 5.38 -16.33 5.11
C ALA A 148 4.84 -17.42 4.17
N PRO A 149 4.51 -18.63 4.67
CA PRO A 149 4.05 -19.74 3.82
C PRO A 149 2.66 -19.50 3.23
N ASN A 150 1.86 -18.63 3.86
CA ASN A 150 0.50 -18.26 3.45
C ASN A 150 0.43 -16.91 2.73
N HIS A 151 1.57 -16.31 2.36
CA HIS A 151 1.64 -15.06 1.60
C HIS A 151 2.29 -15.36 0.24
N PRO A 152 1.50 -15.58 -0.83
CA PRO A 152 2.06 -15.95 -2.14
C PRO A 152 2.92 -14.81 -2.72
N HIS A 153 4.24 -14.96 -2.66
CA HIS A 153 5.17 -13.97 -3.24
C HIS A 153 5.32 -14.07 -4.76
N GLY A 154 4.57 -14.96 -5.43
CA GLY A 154 4.69 -15.26 -6.87
C GLY A 154 4.43 -14.09 -7.83
N THR A 155 4.04 -12.93 -7.30
CA THR A 155 3.76 -11.70 -8.05
C THR A 155 4.72 -10.55 -7.71
N HIS A 156 5.58 -10.72 -6.69
CA HIS A 156 6.61 -9.75 -6.33
C HIS A 156 7.85 -9.94 -7.20
N VAL A 157 7.95 -9.18 -8.29
CA VAL A 157 9.20 -9.12 -9.06
C VAL A 157 10.22 -8.35 -8.23
N TYR A 158 11.16 -9.07 -7.64
CA TYR A 158 12.28 -8.51 -6.90
C TYR A 158 13.21 -7.76 -7.86
N THR A 159 13.21 -6.42 -7.81
CA THR A 159 14.40 -5.67 -8.18
C THR A 159 15.35 -5.70 -6.99
N VAL A 160 16.39 -6.53 -7.09
CA VAL A 160 17.58 -6.42 -6.24
C VAL A 160 18.29 -5.13 -6.67
N SER A 161 17.86 -3.99 -6.13
CA SER A 161 18.60 -2.74 -6.33
C SER A 161 19.86 -2.79 -5.46
N GLY A 162 20.98 -3.09 -6.11
CA GLY A 162 22.27 -2.41 -5.98
C GLY A 162 22.90 -2.33 -4.58
N ARG A 163 24.12 -2.88 -4.49
CA ARG A 163 25.11 -2.56 -3.47
C ARG A 163 25.27 -1.06 -3.24
#